data_AF-A0A1Z8RM15-F1
#
_entry.id   AF-A0A1Z8RM15-F1
#
_cell.length_a   1.000
_cell.length_b   1.000
_cell.length_c   1.000
_cell.angle_alpha   90.00
_cell.angle_beta   90.00
_cell.angle_gamma   90.00
#
_symmetry.space_group_name_H-M   'P 1'
#
loop_
_entity.id
_entity.type
_entity.pdbx_description
1 polymer ?
#
loop_
_entity_poly.entity_id
_entity_poly.type
_entity_poly.pdbx_seq_one_letter_code
_entity_poly.pdbx_strand_id
1 'polypeptide(L)'
;DHVVDQALTILKNRKVSALFTTPKLLEALAERKDLVRAGIKGVFCGGTTMDRQYARFLVEEVCEGGKIGFVPTYGNTLMGLARHHPIGPENDYSVAYYAPQPRAVLRVINPETNLPVEYDTWGRVELTTLTKEFFMPRFLERDEALRRKPWTEAPWDGVAEVRPFGAMEKKIVEGVY
;
A
#
# COMPACT_ATOMS: atom_id res chain seq x y z
N ASP A 1 -3.00 20.33 8.08
CA ASP A 1 -3.56 20.76 9.39
C ASP A 1 -4.99 20.33 9.64
N HIS A 2 -5.99 20.84 8.91
CA HIS A 2 -7.41 20.60 9.21
C HIS A 2 -7.80 19.13 9.52
N VAL A 3 -7.43 18.17 8.67
CA VAL A 3 -7.79 16.75 8.85
C VAL A 3 -7.07 16.12 10.06
N VAL A 4 -5.84 16.55 10.34
CA VAL A 4 -5.08 16.08 11.50
C VAL A 4 -5.74 16.55 12.80
N ASP A 5 -6.19 17.80 12.86
CA ASP A 5 -6.87 18.35 14.03
C ASP A 5 -8.22 17.66 14.31
N GLN A 6 -8.94 17.29 13.25
CA GLN A 6 -10.15 16.46 13.35
C GLN A 6 -9.84 15.09 13.97
N ALA A 7 -8.81 14.40 13.46
CA ALA A 7 -8.39 13.11 13.99
C ALA A 7 -7.93 13.20 15.46
N LEU A 8 -7.14 14.22 15.83
CA LEU A 8 -6.71 14.46 17.20
C LEU A 8 -7.90 14.70 18.15
N THR A 9 -8.93 15.42 17.68
CA THR A 9 -10.16 15.66 18.44
C THR A 9 -10.88 14.33 18.76
N ILE A 10 -10.95 13.41 17.80
CA ILE A 10 -11.51 12.06 18.01
C ILE A 10 -10.66 11.29 19.01
N LEU A 11 -9.34 11.23 18.81
CA LEU A 11 -8.41 10.52 19.69
C LEU A 11 -8.33 11.09 21.11
N LYS A 12 -8.81 12.33 21.33
CA LYS A 12 -8.93 12.92 22.67
C LYS A 12 -10.17 12.41 23.41
N ASN A 13 -11.26 12.17 22.69
CA ASN A 13 -12.57 11.93 23.28
C ASN A 13 -13.04 10.47 23.16
N ARG A 14 -12.38 9.66 22.33
CA ARG A 14 -12.77 8.28 22.03
C ARG A 14 -11.56 7.35 22.14
N LYS A 15 -11.81 6.11 22.53
CA LYS A 15 -10.82 5.03 22.47
C LYS A 15 -10.80 4.46 21.06
N VAL A 16 -9.68 4.65 20.36
CA VAL A 16 -9.43 4.14 19.02
C VAL A 16 -8.25 3.19 19.11
N SER A 17 -8.33 2.03 18.47
CA SER A 17 -7.23 1.04 18.46
C SER A 17 -6.65 0.79 17.08
N ALA A 18 -7.32 1.22 16.01
CA ALA A 18 -6.84 1.06 14.65
C ALA A 18 -7.05 2.35 13.85
N LEU A 19 -6.09 2.68 12.99
CA LEU A 19 -6.21 3.77 12.02
C LEU A 19 -6.23 3.20 10.60
N PHE A 20 -7.02 3.84 9.74
CA PHE A 20 -6.95 3.68 8.29
C PHE A 20 -6.58 5.06 7.73
N THR A 21 -5.39 5.20 7.18
CA THR A 21 -4.81 6.52 6.86
C THR A 21 -3.77 6.42 5.75
N THR A 22 -3.22 7.56 5.34
CA THR A 22 -2.10 7.65 4.40
C THR A 22 -0.78 7.95 5.14
N PRO A 23 0.38 7.65 4.53
CA PRO A 23 1.71 7.87 5.13
C PRO A 23 1.90 9.26 5.74
N LYS A 24 1.61 10.31 4.96
CA LYS A 24 1.77 11.71 5.39
C LYS A 24 0.85 12.09 6.54
N LEU A 25 -0.37 11.57 6.56
CA LEU A 25 -1.30 11.83 7.66
C LEU A 25 -0.90 11.07 8.93
N LEU A 26 -0.36 9.86 8.77
CA LEU A 26 0.18 9.07 9.88
C LEU A 26 1.37 9.78 10.53
N GLU A 27 2.33 10.23 9.73
CA GLU A 27 3.49 11.01 10.18
C GLU A 27 3.04 12.30 10.89
N ALA A 28 2.18 13.11 10.27
CA ALA A 28 1.70 14.35 10.86
C ALA A 28 0.91 14.15 12.17
N LEU A 29 0.24 13.00 12.33
CA LEU A 29 -0.40 12.63 13.59
C LEU A 29 0.62 12.27 14.67
N ALA A 30 1.64 11.49 14.32
CA ALA A 30 2.69 11.06 15.23
C ALA A 30 3.54 12.24 15.75
N GLU A 31 3.78 13.26 14.92
CA GLU A 31 4.45 14.50 15.34
C GLU A 31 3.70 15.25 16.46
N ARG A 32 2.38 15.12 16.51
CA ARG A 32 1.52 15.88 17.45
C ARG A 32 1.04 15.06 18.64
N LYS A 33 1.13 13.74 18.57
CA LYS A 33 0.62 12.84 19.60
C LYS A 33 1.35 11.51 19.58
N ASP A 34 1.77 11.07 20.76
CA ASP A 34 2.25 9.71 21.00
C ASP A 34 1.11 8.71 20.72
N LEU A 35 1.19 8.02 19.58
CA LEU A 35 0.14 7.12 19.09
C LEU A 35 0.06 5.83 19.91
N VAL A 36 1.18 5.34 20.44
CA VAL A 36 1.23 4.17 21.31
C VAL A 36 0.50 4.47 22.61
N ARG A 37 0.81 5.60 23.26
CA ARG A 37 0.11 6.04 24.49
C ARG A 37 -1.33 6.43 24.22
N ALA A 38 -1.66 6.87 23.01
CA ALA A 38 -3.04 7.09 22.59
C ALA A 38 -3.86 5.79 22.46
N GLY A 39 -3.22 4.62 22.50
CA GLY A 39 -3.86 3.30 22.46
C GLY A 39 -4.02 2.73 21.06
N ILE A 40 -3.34 3.30 20.06
CA ILE A 40 -3.29 2.73 18.70
C ILE A 40 -2.47 1.43 18.74
N LYS A 41 -3.02 0.39 18.12
CA LYS A 41 -2.42 -0.95 18.04
C LYS A 41 -2.07 -1.36 16.62
N GLY A 42 -2.73 -0.78 15.63
CA GLY A 42 -2.47 -1.09 14.22
C GLY A 42 -2.86 0.04 13.28
N VAL A 43 -2.18 0.12 12.16
CA VAL A 43 -2.42 1.11 11.12
C VAL A 43 -2.47 0.41 9.77
N PHE A 44 -3.60 0.54 9.09
CA PHE A 44 -3.70 0.28 7.66
C PHE A 44 -3.27 1.55 6.93
N CYS A 45 -2.13 1.48 6.26
CA CYS A 45 -1.51 2.62 5.60
C CYS A 45 -1.67 2.48 4.08
N GLY A 46 -2.63 3.21 3.52
CA GLY A 46 -2.92 3.20 2.08
C GLY A 46 -2.21 4.33 1.35
N GLY A 47 -1.83 4.08 0.09
CA GLY A 47 -1.21 5.07 -0.79
C GLY A 47 0.01 4.51 -1.53
N THR A 48 0.36 5.16 -2.63
CA THR A 48 1.45 4.82 -3.55
C THR A 48 2.70 5.68 -3.30
N THR A 49 2.74 6.37 -2.15
CA THR A 49 3.82 7.27 -1.73
C THR A 49 4.60 6.68 -0.55
N MET A 50 5.11 5.46 -0.71
CA MET A 50 6.01 4.80 0.25
C MET A 50 7.19 4.16 -0.48
N ASP A 51 8.27 4.92 -0.65
CA ASP A 51 9.56 4.31 -0.98
C ASP A 51 10.13 3.56 0.25
N ARG A 52 11.22 2.83 0.05
CA ARG A 52 11.84 1.99 1.09
C ARG A 52 12.29 2.79 2.30
N GLN A 53 12.88 3.96 2.09
CA GLN A 53 13.38 4.79 3.19
C GLN A 53 12.21 5.34 4.02
N TYR A 54 11.13 5.73 3.36
CA TYR A 54 9.96 6.22 4.06
C TYR A 54 9.20 5.09 4.76
N ALA A 55 9.06 3.92 4.13
CA ALA A 55 8.51 2.72 4.76
C ALA A 55 9.31 2.34 6.01
N ARG A 56 10.65 2.38 5.93
CA ARG A 56 11.53 2.20 7.08
C ARG A 56 11.25 3.18 8.21
N PHE A 57 11.18 4.48 7.91
CA PHE A 57 10.85 5.51 8.89
C PHE A 57 9.48 5.26 9.56
N LEU A 58 8.45 4.91 8.79
CA LEU A 58 7.13 4.62 9.33
C LEU A 58 7.14 3.40 10.26
N VAL A 59 7.90 2.36 9.93
CA VAL A 59 7.99 1.13 10.73
C VAL A 59 8.85 1.33 11.99
N GLU A 60 10.07 1.84 11.83
CA GLU A 60 11.05 1.97 12.91
C GLU A 60 10.67 3.10 13.87
N GLU A 61 10.33 4.29 13.34
CA GLU A 61 10.13 5.49 14.15
C GLU A 61 8.65 5.67 14.52
N VAL A 62 7.75 5.75 13.52
CA VAL A 62 6.34 6.09 13.77
C VAL A 62 5.58 4.95 14.46
N CYS A 63 5.84 3.72 14.05
CA CYS A 63 5.24 2.52 14.65
C CYS A 63 6.10 1.94 15.78
N GLU A 64 7.17 2.64 16.17
CA GLU A 64 8.11 2.31 17.25
C GLU A 64 8.59 0.85 17.19
N GLY A 65 9.03 0.39 16.02
CA GLY A 65 9.58 -0.96 15.84
C GLY A 65 8.58 -2.08 16.12
N GLY A 66 7.29 -1.85 15.86
CA GLY A 66 6.23 -2.87 15.95
C GLY A 66 5.35 -2.78 17.20
N LYS A 67 5.47 -1.73 18.03
CA LYS A 67 4.47 -1.44 19.08
C LYS A 67 3.10 -1.14 18.47
N ILE A 68 3.09 -0.58 17.26
CA ILE A 68 1.93 -0.46 16.40
C ILE A 68 2.14 -1.40 15.20
N GLY A 69 1.18 -2.27 14.93
CA GLY A 69 1.22 -3.11 13.72
C GLY A 69 1.07 -2.26 12.46
N PHE A 70 2.10 -2.21 11.63
CA PHE A 70 2.08 -1.48 10.36
C PHE A 70 1.61 -2.39 9.23
N VAL A 71 0.51 -2.02 8.57
CA VAL A 71 -0.13 -2.80 7.50
C VAL A 71 -0.24 -1.91 6.27
N PRO A 72 0.80 -1.81 5.42
CA PRO A 72 0.66 -1.09 4.17
C PRO A 72 -0.33 -1.81 3.28
N THR A 73 -1.07 -1.01 2.54
CA THR A 73 -2.27 -1.47 1.85
C THR A 73 -2.30 -0.89 0.45
N TYR A 74 -2.37 -1.78 -0.54
CA TYR A 74 -2.70 -1.42 -1.93
C TYR A 74 -4.06 -2.01 -2.27
N GLY A 75 -4.93 -1.21 -2.86
CA GLY A 75 -6.31 -1.61 -3.04
C GLY A 75 -7.14 -0.59 -3.82
N ASN A 76 -8.23 -1.08 -4.39
CA ASN A 76 -9.28 -0.27 -4.98
C ASN A 76 -10.61 -1.02 -4.89
N THR A 77 -11.70 -0.38 -5.28
CA THR A 77 -13.05 -0.95 -5.18
C THR A 77 -13.23 -2.26 -5.97
N LEU A 78 -12.47 -2.48 -7.04
CA LEU A 78 -12.57 -3.70 -7.85
C LEU A 78 -11.88 -4.89 -7.17
N MET A 79 -10.69 -4.66 -6.61
CA MET A 79 -9.88 -5.69 -5.97
C MET A 79 -10.21 -5.95 -4.50
N GLY A 80 -10.63 -4.91 -3.76
CA GLY A 80 -10.48 -4.88 -2.30
C GLY A 80 -9.04 -4.54 -1.91
N LEU A 81 -8.55 -5.15 -0.84
CA LEU A 81 -7.18 -4.92 -0.33
C LEU A 81 -6.26 -6.09 -0.70
N ALA A 82 -5.11 -5.78 -1.28
CA ALA A 82 -4.02 -6.72 -1.47
C ALA A 82 -3.27 -6.95 -0.15
N ARG A 83 -2.82 -8.19 0.06
CA ARG A 83 -1.97 -8.56 1.19
C ARG A 83 -0.57 -8.00 0.96
N HIS A 84 0.01 -7.33 1.95
CA HIS A 84 1.43 -6.97 1.90
C HIS A 84 2.32 -8.18 2.25
N HIS A 85 3.50 -8.24 1.65
CA HIS A 85 4.59 -9.09 2.14
C HIS A 85 5.12 -8.51 3.46
N PRO A 86 5.52 -9.32 4.46
CA PRO A 86 6.21 -8.84 5.65
C PRO A 86 7.32 -7.84 5.30
N ILE A 87 7.41 -6.77 6.08
CA ILE A 87 8.29 -5.63 5.84
C ILE A 87 9.24 -5.50 7.01
N GLY A 88 10.52 -5.40 6.71
CA GLY A 88 11.55 -5.22 7.71
C GLY A 88 12.94 -5.11 7.10
N PRO A 89 13.99 -5.11 7.93
CA PRO A 89 15.38 -5.06 7.46
C PRO A 89 15.74 -6.19 6.49
N GLU A 90 15.11 -7.36 6.63
CA GLU A 90 15.37 -8.56 5.83
C GLU A 90 15.02 -8.41 4.34
N ASN A 91 14.11 -7.50 4.02
CA ASN A 91 13.71 -7.20 2.64
C ASN A 91 13.95 -5.73 2.28
N ASP A 92 14.84 -5.04 2.98
CA ASP A 92 15.16 -3.62 2.78
C ASP A 92 13.90 -2.74 2.80
N TYR A 93 12.96 -3.06 3.70
CA TYR A 93 11.68 -2.38 3.84
C TYR A 93 10.89 -2.28 2.52
N SER A 94 11.09 -3.22 1.59
CA SER A 94 10.37 -3.27 0.32
C SER A 94 8.89 -3.52 0.57
N VAL A 95 8.06 -2.61 0.07
CA VAL A 95 6.61 -2.71 0.16
C VAL A 95 6.08 -3.43 -1.06
N ALA A 96 5.74 -4.71 -0.90
CA ALA A 96 5.19 -5.57 -1.95
C ALA A 96 3.77 -6.02 -1.60
N TYR A 97 2.91 -6.11 -2.59
CA TYR A 97 1.49 -6.41 -2.47
C TYR A 97 1.08 -7.58 -3.37
N TYR A 98 0.24 -8.46 -2.85
CA TYR A 98 -0.23 -9.67 -3.50
C TYR A 98 -1.75 -9.68 -3.49
N ALA A 99 -2.34 -9.72 -4.68
CA ALA A 99 -3.79 -9.67 -4.85
C ALA A 99 -4.47 -10.88 -4.19
N PRO A 100 -5.70 -10.74 -3.67
CA PRO A 100 -6.45 -11.84 -3.08
C PRO A 100 -6.98 -12.79 -4.17
N GLN A 101 -6.13 -13.70 -4.64
CA GLN A 101 -6.55 -14.74 -5.58
C GLN A 101 -7.49 -15.76 -4.92
N PRO A 102 -8.49 -16.30 -5.66
CA PRO A 102 -8.75 -16.08 -7.09
C PRO A 102 -9.65 -14.88 -7.40
N ARG A 103 -10.10 -14.11 -6.40
CA ARG A 103 -11.04 -13.00 -6.58
C ARG A 103 -10.45 -11.87 -7.42
N ALA A 104 -9.15 -11.60 -7.27
CA ALA A 104 -8.43 -10.60 -8.02
C ALA A 104 -7.03 -11.08 -8.38
N VAL A 105 -6.58 -10.74 -9.58
CA VAL A 105 -5.26 -11.08 -10.12
C VAL A 105 -4.60 -9.79 -10.58
N LEU A 106 -3.39 -9.53 -10.11
CA LEU A 106 -2.54 -8.45 -10.60
C LEU A 106 -1.47 -9.01 -11.54
N ARG A 107 -1.19 -8.27 -12.61
CA ARG A 107 -0.03 -8.46 -13.50
C ARG A 107 0.69 -7.14 -13.64
N VAL A 108 1.99 -7.20 -13.89
CA VAL A 108 2.80 -6.04 -14.26
C VAL A 108 3.21 -6.24 -15.71
N ILE A 109 2.76 -5.36 -16.60
CA ILE A 109 2.88 -5.54 -18.05
C ILE A 109 3.68 -4.43 -18.71
N ASN A 110 4.33 -4.75 -19.83
CA ASN A 110 4.85 -3.74 -20.74
C ASN A 110 3.64 -3.13 -21.49
N PRO A 111 3.48 -1.79 -21.50
CA PRO A 111 2.31 -1.12 -22.09
C PRO A 111 2.26 -1.20 -23.64
N GLU A 112 3.38 -1.47 -24.30
CA GLU A 112 3.46 -1.62 -25.76
C GLU A 112 3.09 -3.05 -26.20
N THR A 113 3.59 -4.05 -25.49
CA THR A 113 3.39 -5.47 -25.87
C THR A 113 2.23 -6.15 -25.15
N ASN A 114 1.75 -5.56 -24.04
CA ASN A 114 0.75 -6.13 -23.14
C ASN A 114 1.13 -7.49 -22.51
N LEU A 115 2.42 -7.84 -22.55
CA LEU A 115 2.97 -9.04 -21.95
C LEU A 115 3.54 -8.73 -20.56
N PRO A 116 3.57 -9.71 -19.62
CA PRO A 116 4.24 -9.52 -18.34
C PRO A 116 5.71 -9.12 -18.53
N VAL A 117 6.18 -8.17 -17.74
CA VAL A 117 7.62 -7.83 -17.68
C VAL A 117 8.38 -8.89 -16.87
N GLU A 118 9.70 -8.93 -16.97
CA GLU A 118 10.52 -9.78 -16.10
C GLU A 118 10.36 -9.42 -14.62
N TYR A 119 10.78 -10.32 -13.72
CA TYR A 119 10.83 -9.98 -12.30
C TYR A 119 11.78 -8.81 -12.04
N ASP A 120 11.46 -8.04 -11.00
CA ASP A 120 12.21 -6.86 -10.57
C ASP A 120 12.33 -5.78 -11.67
N THR A 121 11.40 -5.81 -12.64
CA THR A 121 11.29 -4.84 -13.73
C THR A 121 9.99 -4.04 -13.59
N TRP A 122 10.05 -2.75 -13.94
CA TRP A 122 8.90 -1.85 -13.93
C TRP A 122 7.95 -2.14 -15.10
N GLY A 123 6.66 -2.05 -14.83
CA GLY A 123 5.62 -2.04 -15.86
C GLY A 123 4.31 -1.50 -15.32
N ARG A 124 3.31 -1.39 -16.18
CA ARG A 124 1.97 -0.93 -15.81
C ARG A 124 1.22 -2.04 -15.07
N VAL A 125 0.50 -1.67 -14.02
CA VAL A 125 -0.32 -2.62 -13.27
C VAL A 125 -1.61 -2.92 -14.06
N GLU A 126 -1.92 -4.21 -14.22
CA GLU A 126 -3.13 -4.73 -14.85
C GLU A 126 -3.89 -5.57 -13.83
N LEU A 127 -5.14 -5.21 -13.55
CA LEU A 127 -6.04 -5.90 -12.62
C LEU A 127 -7.08 -6.72 -13.39
N THR A 128 -7.26 -7.97 -12.98
CA THR A 128 -8.44 -8.76 -13.32
C THR A 128 -9.24 -9.05 -12.07
N THR A 129 -10.53 -8.72 -12.06
CA THR A 129 -11.46 -9.04 -10.97
C THR A 129 -12.41 -10.13 -11.42
N LEU A 130 -12.60 -11.14 -10.58
CA LEU A 130 -13.50 -12.27 -10.80
C LEU A 130 -14.22 -12.62 -9.49
N THR A 131 -15.46 -12.17 -9.34
CA THR A 131 -16.38 -12.58 -8.28
C THR A 131 -17.55 -13.35 -8.85
N LYS A 132 -18.48 -13.82 -8.00
CA LYS A 132 -19.72 -14.46 -8.48
C LYS A 132 -20.62 -13.48 -9.25
N GLU A 133 -20.54 -12.21 -8.90
CA GLU A 133 -21.42 -11.15 -9.39
C GLU A 133 -20.78 -10.30 -10.50
N PHE A 134 -19.46 -10.33 -10.65
CA PHE A 134 -18.74 -9.39 -11.49
C PHE A 134 -17.46 -9.98 -12.09
N PHE A 135 -17.24 -9.70 -13.37
CA PHE A 135 -16.02 -10.04 -14.07
C PHE A 135 -15.50 -8.84 -14.86
N MET A 136 -14.29 -8.40 -14.55
CA MET A 136 -13.58 -7.33 -15.26
C MET A 136 -12.17 -7.81 -15.59
N PRO A 137 -11.94 -8.29 -16.82
CA PRO A 137 -10.63 -8.72 -17.24
C PRO A 137 -9.75 -7.53 -17.62
N ARG A 138 -8.47 -7.63 -17.24
CA ARG A 138 -7.38 -6.81 -17.79
C ARG A 138 -7.62 -5.29 -17.71
N PHE A 139 -8.24 -4.85 -16.63
CA PHE A 139 -8.39 -3.43 -16.34
C PHE A 139 -7.01 -2.83 -16.09
N LEU A 140 -6.64 -1.83 -16.89
CA LEU A 140 -5.36 -1.15 -16.73
C LEU A 140 -5.47 -0.13 -15.60
N GLU A 141 -4.73 -0.36 -14.51
CA GLU A 141 -4.65 0.58 -13.40
C GLU A 141 -3.93 1.87 -13.83
N ARG A 142 -4.03 2.88 -12.97
CA ARG A 142 -3.32 4.16 -13.12
C ARG A 142 -1.94 4.14 -12.47
N ASP A 143 -1.43 2.95 -12.16
CA ASP A 143 -0.20 2.74 -11.43
C ASP A 143 0.82 1.93 -12.26
N GLU A 144 2.10 2.14 -11.97
CA GLU A 144 3.20 1.24 -12.31
C GLU A 144 3.83 0.67 -11.04
N ALA A 145 4.44 -0.50 -11.18
CA ALA A 145 5.08 -1.20 -10.08
C ALA A 145 6.21 -2.10 -10.59
N LEU A 146 7.06 -2.54 -9.67
CA LEU A 146 7.98 -3.64 -9.90
C LEU A 146 7.23 -4.98 -9.81
N ARG A 147 7.46 -5.88 -10.77
CA ARG A 147 6.96 -7.27 -10.69
C ARG A 147 7.74 -8.05 -9.64
N ARG A 148 7.08 -8.58 -8.61
CA ARG A 148 7.73 -9.41 -7.57
C ARG A 148 7.41 -10.89 -7.71
N LYS A 149 8.37 -11.70 -7.29
CA LYS A 149 8.27 -13.16 -7.28
C LYS A 149 7.25 -13.63 -6.23
N PRO A 150 6.59 -14.78 -6.45
CA PRO A 150 5.81 -15.47 -5.43
C PRO A 150 6.58 -15.76 -4.14
N TRP A 151 5.84 -15.96 -3.05
CA TRP A 151 6.39 -16.43 -1.76
C TRP A 151 5.42 -17.39 -1.07
N THR A 152 5.83 -17.99 0.04
CA THR A 152 5.11 -19.11 0.70
C THR A 152 3.63 -18.82 0.96
N GLU A 153 3.28 -17.63 1.48
CA GLU A 153 1.88 -17.29 1.79
C GLU A 153 1.10 -16.70 0.61
N ALA A 154 1.77 -16.30 -0.46
CA ALA A 154 1.15 -15.86 -1.71
C ALA A 154 1.92 -16.44 -2.90
N PRO A 155 1.61 -17.68 -3.32
CA PRO A 155 2.31 -18.39 -4.39
C PRO A 155 1.91 -17.88 -5.80
N TRP A 156 1.84 -16.57 -5.98
CA TRP A 156 1.61 -15.86 -7.24
C TRP A 156 2.36 -14.52 -7.25
N ASP A 157 2.44 -13.88 -8.41
CA ASP A 157 3.19 -12.65 -8.58
C ASP A 157 2.64 -11.48 -7.73
N GLY A 158 3.57 -10.67 -7.22
CA GLY A 158 3.27 -9.45 -6.50
C GLY A 158 3.57 -8.19 -7.32
N VAL A 159 3.06 -7.06 -6.84
CA VAL A 159 3.41 -5.72 -7.31
C VAL A 159 4.08 -4.97 -6.17
N ALA A 160 5.18 -4.28 -6.41
CA ALA A 160 5.90 -3.60 -5.34
C ALA A 160 6.36 -2.21 -5.76
N GLU A 161 6.61 -1.37 -4.76
CA GLU A 161 7.01 0.03 -4.95
C GLU A 161 6.02 0.78 -5.87
N VAL A 162 4.73 0.52 -5.69
CA VAL A 162 3.64 1.06 -6.51
C VAL A 162 3.71 2.59 -6.51
N ARG A 163 3.58 3.19 -7.70
CA ARG A 163 3.51 4.65 -7.90
C ARG A 163 2.61 4.98 -9.09
N PRO A 164 2.18 6.25 -9.26
CA PRO A 164 1.39 6.63 -10.43
C PRO A 164 2.11 6.31 -11.75
N PHE A 165 1.37 5.76 -12.71
CA PHE A 165 1.89 5.44 -14.04
C PHE A 165 2.39 6.70 -14.73
N GLY A 166 3.63 6.68 -15.24
CA GLY A 166 4.25 7.86 -15.86
C GLY A 166 4.75 8.92 -14.86
N ALA A 167 4.85 8.59 -13.56
CA ALA A 167 5.41 9.49 -12.54
C ALA A 167 6.85 9.94 -12.84
N MET A 168 7.59 9.17 -13.64
CA MET A 168 8.92 9.55 -14.13
C MET A 168 8.89 10.68 -15.17
N GLU A 169 7.78 10.83 -15.90
CA GLU A 169 7.63 11.81 -16.98
C GLU A 169 6.99 13.12 -16.51
N LYS A 170 6.11 13.07 -15.49
CA LYS A 170 5.43 14.25 -14.93
C LYS A 170 5.19 14.09 -13.43
N LYS A 171 5.24 15.22 -12.69
CA LYS A 171 4.86 15.27 -11.28
C LYS A 171 3.34 15.11 -11.14
N ILE A 172 2.87 13.88 -10.96
CA ILE A 172 1.45 13.55 -10.75
C ILE A 172 1.13 13.71 -9.26
N VAL A 173 0.04 14.44 -8.96
CA VAL A 173 -0.49 14.53 -7.59
C VAL A 173 -1.43 13.34 -7.38
N GLU A 174 -1.10 12.52 -6.39
CA GLU A 174 -1.90 11.35 -6.01
C GLU A 174 -3.25 11.79 -5.41
N GLY A 175 -4.34 11.17 -5.85
CA GLY A 175 -5.65 11.27 -5.22
C GLY A 175 -5.90 10.07 -4.31
N VAL A 176 -6.54 10.29 -3.16
CA VAL A 176 -6.97 9.19 -2.27
C VAL A 176 -8.20 8.53 -2.90
N TYR A 177 -8.19 7.19 -3.01
CA TYR A 177 -9.31 6.39 -3.49
C TYR A 177 -10.21 5.94 -2.34
#